data_AF-A0A1P8U8W7-F1
#
_entry.id   AF-A0A1P8U8W7-F1
#
_cell.length_a   1.000
_cell.length_b   1.000
_cell.length_c   1.000
_cell.angle_alpha   90.00
_cell.angle_beta   90.00
_cell.angle_gamma   90.00
#
_symmetry.space_group_name_H-M   'P 1'
#
loop_
_entity.id
_entity.type
_entity.pdbx_description
1 polymer ?
#
loop_
_entity_poly.entity_id
_entity_poly.type
_entity_poly.pdbx_seq_one_letter_code
_entity_poly.pdbx_strand_id
1 'polypeptide(L)'
;MTPAAKDPRRRWYTLAAIAASIVAIVFATVGDGVEVADADGPRRVIVDLGHQLVWALLAGAFAVAAVRNRWGRVSQTLAVAAGILYLLFLFAVFLWP
;
A
#
# COMPACT_ATOMS: atom_id res chain seq x y z
N MET A 1 35.67 -15.63 -7.71
CA MET A 1 34.47 -14.77 -7.59
C MET A 1 33.48 -15.47 -6.68
N THR A 2 33.47 -15.13 -5.39
CA THR A 2 32.50 -15.67 -4.43
C THR A 2 31.13 -15.08 -4.73
N PRO A 3 30.05 -15.88 -4.82
CA PRO A 3 28.71 -15.33 -5.01
C PRO A 3 28.38 -14.44 -3.81
N ALA A 4 28.06 -13.18 -4.07
CA ALA A 4 27.62 -12.25 -3.03
C ALA A 4 26.46 -12.92 -2.26
N ALA A 5 26.66 -13.16 -0.96
CA ALA A 5 25.61 -13.65 -0.09
C ALA A 5 24.43 -12.69 -0.24
N LYS A 6 23.34 -13.12 -0.89
CA LYS A 6 22.21 -12.22 -1.13
C LYS A 6 21.64 -11.87 0.25
N ASP A 7 21.67 -10.59 0.60
CA ASP A 7 21.15 -10.12 1.88
C ASP A 7 19.69 -10.59 2.07
N PRO A 8 19.39 -11.40 3.10
CA PRO A 8 18.05 -11.90 3.34
C PRO A 8 17.01 -10.79 3.47
N ARG A 9 17.38 -9.63 4.05
CA ARG A 9 16.46 -8.51 4.27
C ARG A 9 16.03 -7.86 2.97
N ARG A 10 16.98 -7.62 2.06
CA ARG A 10 16.69 -7.09 0.73
C ARG A 10 15.71 -7.99 -0.03
N ARG A 11 15.91 -9.31 0.02
CA ARG A 11 14.99 -10.27 -0.62
C ARG A 11 13.57 -10.13 -0.07
N TRP A 12 13.42 -10.07 1.25
CA TRP A 12 12.11 -9.90 1.88
C TRP A 12 11.42 -8.60 1.49
N TYR A 13 12.14 -7.47 1.48
CA TYR A 13 11.58 -6.20 1.02
C TYR A 13 11.17 -6.25 -0.46
N THR A 14 11.96 -6.88 -1.32
CA THR A 14 11.59 -7.05 -2.73
C THR A 14 10.33 -7.90 -2.89
N LEU A 15 10.23 -9.02 -2.18
CA LEU A 15 9.03 -9.87 -2.22
C LEU A 15 7.79 -9.14 -1.70
N ALA A 16 7.93 -8.41 -0.59
CA ALA A 16 6.84 -7.60 -0.04
C ALA A 16 6.41 -6.48 -1.00
N ALA A 17 7.35 -5.83 -1.68
CA ALA A 17 7.05 -4.82 -2.70
C ALA A 17 6.27 -5.43 -3.87
N ILE A 18 6.70 -6.59 -4.38
CA ILE A 18 6.02 -7.29 -5.48
C ILE A 18 4.60 -7.69 -5.06
N ALA A 19 4.44 -8.31 -3.90
CA ALA A 19 3.12 -8.73 -3.40
C ALA A 19 2.18 -7.52 -3.25
N ALA A 20 2.65 -6.44 -2.63
CA ALA A 20 1.86 -5.22 -2.48
C ALA A 20 1.51 -4.58 -3.83
N SER A 21 2.44 -4.58 -4.80
CA SER A 21 2.17 -4.09 -6.16
C SER A 21 1.11 -4.92 -6.87
N ILE A 22 1.14 -6.25 -6.73
CA ILE A 22 0.12 -7.13 -7.31
C ILE A 22 -1.25 -6.78 -6.74
N VAL A 23 -1.38 -6.65 -5.42
CA VAL A 23 -2.66 -6.29 -4.79
C VAL A 23 -3.12 -4.91 -5.26
N ALA A 24 -2.23 -3.93 -5.33
CA ALA A 24 -2.56 -2.59 -5.85
C ALA A 24 -3.07 -2.65 -7.29
N ILE A 25 -2.46 -3.47 -8.16
CA ILE A 25 -2.89 -3.64 -9.56
C ILE A 25 -4.25 -4.34 -9.64
N VAL A 26 -4.48 -5.37 -8.83
CA VAL A 26 -5.77 -6.06 -8.78
C VAL A 26 -6.86 -5.09 -8.35
N PHE A 27 -6.64 -4.31 -7.30
CA PHE A 27 -7.63 -3.32 -6.85
C PHE A 27 -7.82 -2.19 -7.87
N ALA A 28 -6.78 -1.80 -8.61
CA ALA A 28 -6.89 -0.82 -9.68
C ALA A 28 -7.69 -1.30 -10.90
N THR A 29 -7.68 -2.61 -11.17
CA THR A 29 -8.24 -3.18 -12.42
C THR A 29 -9.57 -3.91 -12.21
N VAL A 30 -9.74 -4.57 -11.08
CA VAL A 30 -10.93 -5.35 -10.72
C VAL A 30 -11.81 -4.61 -9.70
N GLY A 31 -11.24 -3.66 -8.95
CA GLY A 31 -11.86 -3.09 -7.76
C GLY A 31 -11.53 -3.90 -6.51
N ASP A 32 -11.77 -3.33 -5.33
CA ASP A 32 -11.55 -3.99 -4.05
C ASP A 32 -12.80 -4.70 -3.50
N GLY A 33 -13.90 -4.67 -4.27
CA GLY A 33 -15.18 -5.28 -3.93
C GLY A 33 -15.98 -4.54 -2.85
N VAL A 34 -15.57 -3.32 -2.50
CA VAL A 34 -16.25 -2.50 -1.49
C VAL A 34 -17.21 -1.55 -2.18
N GLU A 35 -18.51 -1.84 -2.09
CA GLU A 35 -19.57 -0.94 -2.56
C GLU A 35 -20.27 -0.28 -1.35
N VAL A 36 -20.36 1.04 -1.39
CA VAL A 36 -21.10 1.85 -0.40
C VAL A 36 -22.19 2.59 -1.17
N ALA A 37 -23.43 2.09 -1.07
CA ALA A 37 -24.56 2.48 -1.93
C ALA A 37 -24.83 4.00 -1.97
N ASP A 38 -24.58 4.69 -0.85
CA ASP A 38 -24.82 6.13 -0.70
C ASP A 38 -23.52 6.96 -0.69
N ALA A 39 -22.39 6.41 -1.14
CA ALA A 39 -21.15 7.17 -1.20
C ALA A 39 -21.16 8.19 -2.35
N ASP A 40 -21.11 9.47 -1.98
CA ASP A 40 -21.08 10.61 -2.88
C ASP A 40 -19.90 11.57 -2.57
N GLY A 41 -19.60 12.43 -3.54
CA GLY A 41 -18.56 13.47 -3.41
C GLY A 41 -17.21 12.94 -2.91
N PRO A 42 -16.58 13.58 -1.90
CA PRO A 42 -15.29 13.17 -1.36
C PRO A 42 -15.28 11.76 -0.75
N ARG A 43 -16.41 11.31 -0.17
CA ARG A 43 -16.53 9.97 0.41
C ARG A 43 -16.36 8.90 -0.66
N ARG A 44 -16.99 9.09 -1.82
CA ARG A 44 -16.83 8.20 -2.98
C ARG A 44 -15.38 8.08 -3.42
N VAL A 45 -14.65 9.21 -3.52
CA VAL A 45 -13.24 9.19 -3.91
C VAL A 45 -12.39 8.40 -2.91
N ILE A 46 -12.67 8.53 -1.60
CA ILE A 46 -11.96 7.79 -0.56
C ILE A 46 -12.26 6.30 -0.65
N VAL A 47 -13.53 5.91 -0.85
CA VAL A 47 -13.92 4.50 -0.98
C VAL A 47 -13.31 3.89 -2.25
N ASP A 48 -13.43 4.57 -3.39
CA ASP A 48 -12.98 4.05 -4.68
C ASP A 48 -11.44 3.90 -4.77
N LEU A 49 -10.68 4.82 -4.15
CA LEU A 49 -9.21 4.86 -4.32
C LEU A 49 -8.42 4.55 -3.06
N GLY A 50 -9.01 4.72 -1.88
CA GLY A 50 -8.29 4.67 -0.61
C GLY A 50 -7.59 3.33 -0.41
N HIS A 51 -8.31 2.23 -0.62
CA HIS A 51 -7.77 0.90 -0.41
C HIS A 51 -6.66 0.54 -1.40
N GLN A 52 -6.82 0.88 -2.69
CA GLN A 52 -5.78 0.71 -3.70
C GLN A 52 -4.51 1.51 -3.37
N LEU A 53 -4.68 2.78 -2.99
CA LEU A 53 -3.55 3.68 -2.70
C LEU A 53 -2.76 3.25 -1.46
N VAL A 54 -3.40 2.62 -0.46
CA VAL A 54 -2.72 2.00 0.68
C VAL A 54 -1.70 0.97 0.20
N TRP A 55 -2.11 0.06 -0.69
CA TRP A 55 -1.22 -0.96 -1.25
C TRP A 55 -0.13 -0.37 -2.13
N ALA A 56 -0.44 0.67 -2.91
CA ALA A 56 0.56 1.39 -3.71
C ALA A 56 1.64 2.06 -2.82
N LEU A 57 1.24 2.69 -1.72
CA LEU A 57 2.16 3.31 -0.76
C LEU A 57 3.02 2.27 -0.04
N LEU A 58 2.44 1.13 0.36
CA LEU A 58 3.20 0.02 0.95
C LEU A 58 4.20 -0.57 -0.04
N ALA A 59 3.80 -0.78 -1.30
CA ALA A 59 4.70 -1.22 -2.36
C ALA A 59 5.89 -0.26 -2.52
N GLY A 60 5.62 1.06 -2.53
CA GLY A 60 6.66 2.08 -2.53
C GLY A 60 7.58 2.02 -1.30
N ALA A 61 7.01 1.85 -0.10
CA ALA A 61 7.78 1.75 1.15
C ALA A 61 8.77 0.57 1.12
N PHE A 62 8.29 -0.60 0.69
CA PHE A 62 9.10 -1.81 0.55
C PHE A 62 10.11 -1.70 -0.59
N ALA A 63 9.75 -1.09 -1.73
CA ALA A 63 10.68 -0.85 -2.84
C ALA A 63 11.85 0.03 -2.39
N VAL A 64 11.58 1.13 -1.67
CA VAL A 64 12.62 1.99 -1.09
C VAL A 64 13.48 1.22 -0.09
N ALA A 65 12.87 0.40 0.77
CA ALA A 65 13.60 -0.40 1.74
C ALA A 65 14.50 -1.45 1.06
N ALA A 66 14.05 -2.05 -0.05
CA ALA A 66 14.80 -3.00 -0.85
C ALA A 66 15.99 -2.36 -1.56
N VAL A 67 15.80 -1.16 -2.14
CA VAL A 67 16.87 -0.40 -2.79
C VAL A 67 17.94 0.02 -1.78
N ARG A 68 17.53 0.47 -0.58
CA ARG A 68 18.45 0.94 0.46
C ARG A 68 18.96 -0.17 1.39
N ASN A 69 18.44 -1.39 1.22
CA ASN A 69 18.68 -2.54 2.10
C ASN A 69 18.48 -2.23 3.61
N ARG A 70 17.52 -1.35 3.91
CA ARG A 70 17.17 -0.96 5.28
C ARG A 70 15.79 -0.33 5.31
N TRP A 71 15.08 -0.52 6.41
CA TRP A 71 13.93 0.33 6.72
C TRP A 71 14.44 1.71 7.17
N GLY A 72 14.00 2.76 6.50
CA GLY A 72 14.44 4.13 6.78
C GLY A 72 13.27 5.11 6.84
N ARG A 73 13.58 6.39 7.07
CA ARG A 73 12.56 7.44 7.21
C ARG A 73 11.58 7.48 6.05
N VAL A 74 12.05 7.37 4.81
CA VAL A 74 11.17 7.39 3.62
C VAL A 74 10.19 6.21 3.61
N SER A 75 10.68 4.99 3.84
CA SER A 75 9.81 3.80 3.96
C SER A 75 8.81 3.94 5.10
N GLN A 76 9.27 4.45 6.26
CA GLN A 76 8.39 4.71 7.40
C GLN A 76 7.31 5.75 7.07
N THR A 77 7.66 6.86 6.41
CA THR A 77 6.71 7.91 6.01
C THR A 77 5.66 7.36 5.07
N LEU A 78 6.05 6.57 4.07
CA LEU A 78 5.12 5.93 3.14
C LEU A 78 4.20 4.94 3.87
N ALA A 79 4.73 4.13 4.77
CA ALA A 79 3.93 3.19 5.57
C ALA A 79 2.96 3.89 6.52
N VAL A 80 3.38 4.99 7.16
CA VAL A 80 2.51 5.81 8.01
C VAL A 80 1.42 6.48 7.20
N ALA A 81 1.75 7.05 6.03
CA ALA A 81 0.77 7.62 5.12
C ALA A 81 -0.25 6.56 4.66
N ALA A 82 0.20 5.35 4.36
CA ALA A 82 -0.68 4.22 4.06
C ALA A 82 -1.60 3.90 5.25
N GLY A 83 -1.06 3.86 6.48
CA GLY A 83 -1.86 3.64 7.68
C GLY A 83 -2.94 4.71 7.88
N ILE A 84 -2.59 6.00 7.72
CA ILE A 84 -3.55 7.11 7.83
C ILE A 84 -4.63 7.00 6.75
N LEU A 85 -4.23 6.71 5.51
CA LEU A 85 -5.18 6.56 4.40
C LEU A 85 -6.12 5.37 4.62
N TYR A 86 -5.61 4.26 5.17
CA TYR A 86 -6.44 3.12 5.52
C TYR A 86 -7.45 3.45 6.63
N LEU A 87 -7.05 4.22 7.64
CA LEU A 87 -7.98 4.69 8.67
C LEU A 87 -9.06 5.60 8.10
N LEU A 88 -8.71 6.49 7.16
CA LEU A 88 -9.69 7.33 6.45
C LEU A 88 -10.65 6.49 5.60
N PHE A 89 -10.12 5.46 4.91
CA PHE A 89 -10.93 4.51 4.17
C PHE A 89 -11.92 3.77 5.08
N LEU A 90 -11.44 3.20 6.19
CA LEU A 90 -12.30 2.54 7.18
C LEU A 90 -13.36 3.50 7.75
N PHE A 91 -12.99 4.73 8.03
CA PHE A 91 -13.94 5.75 8.48
C PHE A 91 -15.01 6.02 7.40
N ALA A 92 -14.62 6.20 6.13
CA ALA A 92 -15.55 6.44 5.03
C ALA A 92 -16.52 5.28 4.78
N VAL A 93 -16.05 4.04 4.97
CA VAL A 93 -16.86 2.83 4.78
C VAL A 93 -17.81 2.59 5.96
N PHE A 94 -17.34 2.73 7.20
CA PHE A 94 -18.09 2.24 8.37
C PHE A 94 -18.71 3.33 9.25
N LEU A 95 -18.20 4.57 9.19
CA LEU A 95 -18.51 5.60 10.19
C LEU A 95 -19.03 6.91 9.58
N TRP A 96 -18.71 7.19 8.32
CA TRP A 96 -19.18 8.37 7.61
C TRP A 96 -20.64 8.14 7.20
N PRO A 97 -21.61 8.94 7.69
CA PRO A 97 -23.02 8.81 7.33
C PRO A 97 -23.28 9.18 5.88
#